data_AF-G4ZBF3-F1
#
_entry.id   AF-G4ZBF3-F1
#
_cell.length_a   1.000
_cell.length_b   1.000
_cell.length_c   1.000
_cell.angle_alpha   90.00
_cell.angle_beta   90.00
_cell.angle_gamma   90.00
#
_symmetry.space_group_name_H-M   'P 1'
#
loop_
_entity.id
_entity.type
_entity.pdbx_description
1 polymer ?
#
loop_
_entity_poly.entity_id
_entity_poly.type
_entity_poly.pdbx_seq_one_letter_code
_entity_poly.pdbx_strand_id
1 'polypeptide(L)'
;MLWASGLPGRYWGDSVKYESNIRNRVPTRANADNRAPLDVIAGKTSKVAHILRFDSTCTTHVAHKKAASVKRRAEKAVVIGISETQKGYRLFLSRTRKIITSADVQNICSGAAVALRQRKLNRLTDLSLR
;
A
#
# COMPACT_ATOMS: atom_id res chain seq x y z
N MET A 1 7.43 7.52 -6.01
CA MET A 1 7.00 6.75 -4.80
C MET A 1 7.89 5.54 -4.48
N LEU A 2 8.29 4.71 -5.46
CA LEU A 2 9.03 3.47 -5.24
C LEU A 2 10.36 3.60 -4.47
N TRP A 3 11.24 4.56 -4.80
CA TRP A 3 12.55 4.66 -4.12
C TRP A 3 12.44 5.00 -2.63
N ALA A 4 11.35 5.63 -2.21
CA ALA A 4 11.13 5.99 -0.81
C ALA A 4 10.52 4.84 0.01
N SER A 5 9.98 3.78 -0.62
CA SER A 5 9.25 2.70 0.06
C SER A 5 10.15 1.57 0.60
N GLY A 6 11.38 1.47 0.11
CA GLY A 6 12.23 0.31 0.36
C GLY A 6 11.75 -0.98 -0.31
N LEU A 7 10.77 -0.92 -1.22
CA LEU A 7 10.33 -2.07 -2.00
C LEU A 7 11.30 -2.37 -3.16
N PRO A 8 11.46 -3.64 -3.56
CA PRO A 8 12.30 -4.00 -4.70
C PRO A 8 11.82 -3.34 -6.00
N GLY A 9 12.77 -2.99 -6.87
CA GLY A 9 12.51 -2.31 -8.15
C GLY A 9 11.50 -3.00 -9.06
N ARG A 10 11.28 -4.31 -8.91
CA ARG A 10 10.25 -5.06 -9.67
C ARG A 10 8.81 -4.52 -9.50
N TYR A 11 8.54 -3.75 -8.45
CA TYR A 11 7.23 -3.14 -8.18
C TYR A 11 7.08 -1.73 -8.79
N TRP A 12 7.99 -1.31 -9.67
CA TRP A 12 7.94 0.00 -10.30
C TRP A 12 6.63 0.22 -11.06
N GLY A 13 6.14 -0.79 -11.77
CA GLY A 13 4.88 -0.71 -12.52
C GLY A 13 3.67 -0.48 -11.61
N ASP A 14 3.59 -1.19 -10.48
CA ASP A 14 2.53 -0.96 -9.48
C ASP A 14 2.63 0.45 -8.87
N SER A 15 3.84 0.94 -8.60
CA SER A 15 4.07 2.30 -8.10
C SER A 15 3.57 3.36 -9.09
N VAL A 16 3.90 3.23 -10.38
CA VAL A 16 3.49 4.20 -11.41
C VAL A 16 1.97 4.19 -11.56
N LYS A 17 1.35 3.01 -11.61
CA LYS A 17 -0.12 2.88 -11.67
C LYS A 17 -0.78 3.55 -10.47
N TYR A 18 -0.24 3.32 -9.27
CA TYR A 18 -0.80 3.90 -8.06
C TYR A 18 -0.64 5.42 -7.99
N GLU A 19 0.51 5.93 -8.41
CA GLU A 19 0.77 7.37 -8.49
C GLU A 19 -0.18 8.06 -9.48
N SER A 20 -0.38 7.50 -10.68
CA SER A 20 -1.35 7.99 -11.65
C SER A 20 -2.77 8.00 -11.06
N ASN A 21 -3.15 6.94 -10.34
CA ASN A 21 -4.46 6.84 -9.68
C ASN A 21 -4.68 7.95 -8.63
N ILE A 22 -3.63 8.29 -7.86
CA ILE A 22 -3.65 9.40 -6.89
C ILE A 22 -3.75 10.73 -7.63
N ARG A 23 -2.87 10.96 -8.63
CA ARG A 23 -2.81 12.23 -9.36
C ARG A 23 -4.12 12.58 -10.06
N ASN A 24 -4.86 11.57 -10.52
CA ASN A 24 -6.18 11.78 -11.13
C ASN A 24 -7.27 12.22 -10.12
N ARG A 25 -7.07 11.98 -8.81
CA ARG A 25 -8.05 12.27 -7.75
C ARG A 25 -7.65 13.44 -6.85
N VAL A 26 -6.41 13.93 -6.97
CA VAL A 26 -5.93 15.07 -6.18
C VAL A 26 -6.25 16.38 -6.94
N PRO A 27 -6.72 17.42 -6.23
CA PRO A 27 -6.87 18.77 -6.78
C PRO A 27 -5.61 19.26 -7.50
N THR A 28 -5.77 19.87 -8.67
CA THR A 28 -4.65 20.41 -9.45
C THR A 28 -4.92 21.83 -9.90
N ARG A 29 -3.91 22.70 -9.79
CA ARG A 29 -3.97 24.11 -10.20
C ARG A 29 -4.18 24.30 -11.71
N ALA A 30 -3.93 23.26 -12.50
CA ALA A 30 -4.13 23.30 -13.94
C ALA A 30 -5.62 23.34 -14.35
N ASN A 31 -6.52 22.93 -13.46
CA ASN A 31 -7.95 22.89 -13.72
C ASN A 31 -8.66 24.09 -13.07
N ALA A 32 -9.78 24.51 -13.69
CA ALA A 32 -10.68 25.50 -13.09
C ALA A 32 -11.11 25.06 -11.68
N ASP A 33 -11.16 26.02 -10.76
CA ASP A 33 -11.45 25.83 -9.32
C ASP A 33 -10.54 24.81 -8.62
N ASN A 34 -9.33 24.58 -9.16
CA ASN A 34 -8.39 23.56 -8.70
C ASN A 34 -8.97 22.14 -8.67
N ARG A 35 -10.01 21.83 -9.45
CA ARG A 35 -10.69 20.53 -9.37
C ARG A 35 -9.78 19.36 -9.75
N ALA A 36 -10.02 18.20 -9.15
CA ALA A 36 -9.29 16.99 -9.53
C ALA A 36 -9.63 16.59 -10.98
N PRO A 37 -8.65 16.06 -11.76
CA PRO A 37 -8.90 15.68 -13.15
C PRO A 37 -10.10 14.73 -13.33
N LEU A 38 -10.23 13.74 -12.44
CA LEU A 38 -11.34 12.80 -12.50
C LEU A 38 -12.69 13.46 -12.20
N ASP A 39 -12.72 14.50 -11.36
CA ASP A 39 -13.95 15.21 -11.01
C ASP A 39 -14.45 16.06 -12.18
N VAL A 40 -13.52 16.62 -12.97
CA VAL A 40 -13.83 17.38 -14.19
C VAL A 40 -14.43 16.45 -15.25
N ILE A 41 -13.86 15.26 -15.42
CA ILE A 41 -14.28 14.29 -16.45
C ILE A 41 -15.56 13.56 -16.04
N ALA A 42 -15.64 13.08 -14.80
CA ALA A 42 -16.76 12.27 -14.32
C ALA A 42 -17.93 13.10 -13.75
N GLY A 43 -17.74 14.42 -13.59
CA GLY A 43 -18.75 15.32 -13.00
C GLY A 43 -19.07 15.03 -11.52
N LYS A 44 -18.25 14.23 -10.84
CA LYS A 44 -18.50 13.77 -9.47
C LYS A 44 -17.25 13.90 -8.63
N THR A 45 -17.39 14.41 -7.41
CA THR A 45 -16.29 14.55 -6.45
C THR A 45 -15.71 13.19 -6.05
N SER A 46 -14.40 13.04 -6.29
CA SER A 46 -13.65 11.84 -5.94
C SER A 46 -13.41 11.77 -4.44
N LYS A 47 -13.74 10.64 -3.83
CA LYS A 47 -13.38 10.39 -2.42
C LYS A 47 -11.90 10.08 -2.33
N VAL A 48 -11.13 10.82 -1.52
CA VAL A 48 -9.67 10.59 -1.34
C VAL A 48 -9.31 9.90 -0.02
N ALA A 49 -10.25 9.79 0.93
CA ALA A 49 -10.02 9.21 2.26
C ALA A 49 -9.55 7.73 2.24
N HIS A 50 -9.75 7.03 1.12
CA HIS A 50 -9.30 5.65 0.93
C HIS A 50 -7.89 5.55 0.33
N ILE A 51 -7.20 6.67 0.07
CA ILE A 51 -5.84 6.61 -0.46
C ILE A 51 -4.89 6.34 0.71
N LEU A 52 -4.14 5.25 0.61
CA LEU A 52 -3.11 4.87 1.57
C LEU A 52 -1.73 5.26 1.01
N ARG A 53 -0.75 5.41 1.90
CA ARG A 53 0.62 5.61 1.43
C ARG A 53 1.12 4.32 0.77
N PHE A 54 1.70 4.43 -0.41
CA PHE A 54 2.46 3.33 -1.03
C PHE A 54 3.63 2.98 -0.12
N ASP A 55 3.75 1.72 0.31
CA ASP A 55 4.61 1.23 1.43
C ASP A 55 3.93 1.01 2.78
N SER A 56 2.66 1.40 2.93
CA SER A 56 1.97 1.25 4.22
C SER A 56 1.92 -0.22 4.62
N THR A 57 2.35 -0.51 5.84
CA THR A 57 2.22 -1.85 6.41
C THR A 57 0.84 -1.99 7.01
N CYS A 58 0.16 -3.10 6.71
CA CYS A 58 -1.18 -3.37 7.20
C CYS A 58 -1.35 -4.84 7.52
N THR A 59 -2.47 -5.18 8.14
CA THR A 59 -2.91 -6.56 8.33
C THR A 59 -4.16 -6.83 7.49
N THR A 60 -4.18 -7.96 6.81
CA THR A 60 -5.32 -8.40 5.98
C THR A 60 -5.72 -9.81 6.35
N HIS A 61 -7.01 -10.10 6.24
CA HIS A 61 -7.52 -11.45 6.35
C HIS A 61 -7.13 -12.27 5.12
N VAL A 62 -6.58 -13.47 5.32
CA VAL A 62 -6.25 -14.44 4.27
C VAL A 62 -7.02 -15.73 4.56
N ALA A 63 -7.93 -16.09 3.65
CA ALA A 63 -8.67 -17.34 3.75
C ALA A 63 -7.74 -18.54 3.48
N HIS A 64 -7.71 -19.51 4.40
CA HIS A 64 -6.97 -20.75 4.22
C HIS A 64 -7.89 -21.82 3.61
N LYS A 65 -7.36 -22.60 2.65
CA LYS A 65 -8.13 -23.67 1.96
C LYS A 65 -8.65 -24.78 2.89
N LYS A 66 -8.08 -24.95 4.09
CA LYS A 66 -8.56 -25.90 5.10
C LYS A 66 -9.21 -25.14 6.25
N ALA A 67 -10.54 -25.12 6.28
CA ALA A 67 -11.37 -24.38 7.23
C ALA A 67 -11.23 -24.82 8.70
N ALA A 68 -10.70 -26.03 8.94
CA ALA A 68 -10.70 -26.68 10.26
C ALA A 68 -9.53 -26.30 11.19
N SER A 69 -8.61 -25.41 10.79
CA SER A 69 -7.47 -25.07 11.64
C SER A 69 -7.67 -23.70 12.31
N VAL A 70 -7.51 -23.64 13.64
CA VAL A 70 -7.38 -22.40 14.46
C VAL A 70 -6.03 -21.73 14.17
N LYS A 71 -5.68 -21.60 12.89
CA LYS A 71 -4.47 -20.91 12.46
C LYS A 71 -4.79 -19.45 12.26
N ARG A 72 -3.81 -18.62 12.61
CA ARG A 72 -3.85 -17.17 12.46
C ARG A 72 -4.27 -16.80 11.02
N ARG A 73 -5.42 -16.14 10.90
CA ARG A 73 -6.02 -15.71 9.61
C ARG A 73 -5.60 -14.30 9.18
N ALA A 74 -4.97 -13.54 10.08
CA ALA A 74 -4.47 -12.20 9.80
C ALA A 74 -2.98 -12.24 9.42
N GLU A 75 -2.66 -11.85 8.19
CA GLU A 75 -1.29 -11.74 7.70
C GLU A 75 -0.86 -10.28 7.55
N LYS A 76 0.44 -10.03 7.78
CA LYS A 76 1.04 -8.72 7.51
C LYS A 76 1.26 -8.56 6.01
N ALA A 77 0.90 -7.39 5.51
CA ALA A 77 1.02 -7.04 4.11
C ALA A 77 1.52 -5.60 3.94
N VAL A 78 1.99 -5.29 2.74
CA VAL A 78 2.39 -3.96 2.32
C VAL A 78 1.49 -3.51 1.17
N VAL A 79 0.97 -2.29 1.26
CA VAL A 79 0.16 -1.71 0.18
C VAL A 79 1.05 -1.39 -1.02
N ILE A 80 0.74 -2.02 -2.15
CA ILE A 80 1.42 -1.78 -3.44
C ILE A 80 0.51 -1.11 -4.48
N GLY A 81 -0.79 -0.99 -4.21
CA GLY A 81 -1.68 -0.25 -5.11
C GLY A 81 -3.16 -0.53 -4.87
N ILE A 82 -3.98 -0.22 -5.88
CA ILE A 82 -5.41 -0.52 -5.94
C ILE A 82 -5.65 -1.52 -7.07
N SER A 83 -6.60 -2.43 -6.88
CA SER A 83 -6.99 -3.40 -7.91
C SER A 83 -7.90 -2.74 -8.94
N GLU A 84 -7.64 -3.04 -10.22
CA GLU A 84 -8.45 -2.56 -11.35
C GLU A 84 -9.73 -3.42 -11.52
N THR A 85 -9.66 -4.71 -11.18
CA THR A 85 -10.74 -5.69 -11.43
C THR A 85 -11.74 -5.79 -10.30
N GLN A 86 -11.30 -5.57 -9.06
CA GLN A 86 -12.10 -5.80 -7.86
C GLN A 86 -11.91 -4.65 -6.89
N LYS A 87 -12.96 -4.32 -6.13
CA LYS A 87 -12.85 -3.32 -5.06
C LYS A 87 -11.91 -3.82 -3.97
N GLY A 88 -10.72 -3.25 -3.88
CA GLY A 88 -9.74 -3.59 -2.86
C GLY A 88 -8.35 -3.07 -3.18
N TYR A 89 -7.46 -3.16 -2.20
CA TYR A 89 -6.05 -2.85 -2.37
C TYR A 89 -5.30 -4.06 -2.92
N ARG A 90 -4.30 -3.79 -3.75
CA ARG A 90 -3.25 -4.76 -4.07
C ARG A 90 -2.26 -4.75 -2.92
N LEU A 91 -2.10 -5.91 -2.30
CA LEU A 91 -1.32 -6.10 -1.09
C LEU A 91 -0.23 -7.13 -1.35
N PHE A 92 1.00 -6.81 -0.96
CA PHE A 92 2.11 -7.73 -0.96
C PHE A 92 2.23 -8.41 0.41
N LEU A 93 2.03 -9.72 0.46
CA LEU A 93 2.21 -10.50 1.69
C LEU A 93 3.70 -10.76 1.94
N SER A 94 4.26 -10.17 3.00
CA SER A 94 5.69 -10.31 3.33
C SER A 94 6.10 -11.75 3.59
N ARG A 95 5.18 -12.58 4.12
CA ARG A 95 5.43 -13.98 4.50
C ARG A 95 5.46 -14.94 3.32
N THR A 96 4.43 -14.88 2.46
CA THR A 96 4.25 -15.81 1.33
C THR A 96 4.82 -15.27 0.03
N ARG A 97 5.25 -14.00 0.01
CA ARG A 97 5.71 -13.25 -1.17
C ARG A 97 4.68 -13.24 -2.31
N LYS A 98 3.39 -13.37 -1.97
CA LYS A 98 2.28 -13.32 -2.93
C LYS A 98 1.63 -11.95 -2.95
N ILE A 99 1.12 -11.58 -4.11
CA ILE A 99 0.25 -10.42 -4.27
C ILE A 99 -1.19 -10.92 -4.13
N ILE A 100 -1.96 -10.28 -3.27
CA ILE A 100 -3.39 -10.54 -3.11
C ILE A 100 -4.17 -9.24 -3.26
N THR A 101 -5.45 -9.38 -3.58
CA THR A 101 -6.39 -8.26 -3.53
C THR A 101 -7.31 -8.44 -2.33
N SER A 102 -7.42 -7.41 -1.48
CA SER A 102 -8.34 -7.42 -0.34
C SER A 102 -8.87 -6.03 -0.05
N ALA A 103 -10.16 -5.95 0.30
CA ALA A 103 -10.78 -4.72 0.80
C ALA A 103 -10.64 -4.59 2.33
N ASP A 104 -10.51 -5.71 3.04
CA ASP A 104 -10.38 -5.73 4.50
C ASP A 104 -8.92 -5.52 4.89
N VAL A 105 -8.61 -4.26 5.21
CA VAL A 105 -7.29 -3.80 5.61
C VAL A 105 -7.39 -3.12 6.97
N GLN A 106 -6.65 -3.64 7.94
CA GLN A 106 -6.63 -3.18 9.32
C GLN A 106 -5.22 -2.82 9.78
N ASN A 107 -5.12 -2.13 10.93
CA ASN A 107 -3.86 -1.78 11.58
C ASN A 107 -2.83 -1.13 10.62
N ILE A 108 -3.30 -0.11 9.90
CA ILE A 108 -2.51 0.57 8.86
C ILE A 108 -1.47 1.45 9.55
N CYS A 109 -0.19 1.18 9.28
CA CYS A 109 0.93 1.95 9.78
C CYS A 109 1.64 2.65 8.61
N SER A 110 1.63 3.98 8.63
CA SER A 110 2.24 4.81 7.60
C SER A 110 3.72 5.05 7.92
N GLY A 111 4.63 4.44 7.15
CA GLY A 111 6.04 4.80 6.90
C GLY A 111 7.04 5.08 8.05
N ALA A 112 6.67 5.82 9.09
CA ALA A 112 7.63 6.35 10.07
C ALA A 112 8.12 5.29 11.08
N ALA A 113 7.24 4.41 11.55
CA ALA A 113 7.57 3.48 12.63
C ALA A 113 8.42 2.27 12.16
N VAL A 114 8.23 1.82 10.92
CA VAL A 114 8.91 0.62 10.39
C VAL A 114 10.35 0.94 9.96
N ALA A 115 10.57 2.11 9.36
CA ALA A 115 11.92 2.58 8.99
C ALA A 115 12.84 2.77 10.22
N LEU A 116 12.30 3.26 11.34
CA LEU A 116 13.03 3.39 12.61
C LEU A 116 13.43 2.04 13.18
N ARG A 117 12.56 1.02 13.07
CA ARG A 117 12.84 -0.33 13.57
C ARG A 117 13.91 -1.04 12.74
N GLN A 118 13.87 -0.91 11.41
CA GLN A 118 14.89 -1.50 10.54
C GLN A 118 16.25 -0.80 10.69
N ARG A 119 16.27 0.53 10.84
CA ARG A 119 17.49 1.29 11.14
C ARG A 119 18.10 0.91 12.50
N LYS A 120 17.28 0.68 13.52
CA LYS A 120 17.74 0.25 14.84
C LYS A 120 18.30 -1.17 14.79
N LEU A 121 17.65 -2.09 14.07
CA LEU A 121 18.16 -3.47 13.89
C LEU A 121 19.49 -3.49 13.13
N ASN A 122 19.59 -2.76 12.01
CA ASN A 122 20.80 -2.72 11.20
C ASN A 122 21.98 -2.06 11.96
N ARG A 123 21.69 -1.09 12.84
CA ARG A 123 22.70 -0.46 13.69
C ARG A 123 23.20 -1.42 14.80
N LEU A 124 22.32 -2.28 15.32
CA LEU A 124 22.68 -3.28 16.32
C LEU A 124 23.50 -4.43 15.72
N THR A 125 23.24 -4.81 14.47
CA THR A 125 24.05 -5.82 13.77
C THR A 125 25.45 -5.30 13.40
N ASP A 126 25.58 -4.03 13.07
CA ASP A 126 26.89 -3.38 12.78
C ASP A 126 27.77 -3.24 14.04
N LEU A 127 27.13 -3.07 15.21
CA LEU A 127 27.81 -2.96 16.50
C LEU A 127 28.27 -4.31 17.07
N SER A 128 27.74 -5.44 16.59
CA SER A 128 28.16 -6.78 17.03
C SER A 128 29.19 -7.44 16.10
N LEU A 129 29.58 -6.76 15.01
CA LEU A 129 30.56 -7.20 14.02
C LEU A 129 31.90 -6.43 14.13
N ARG A 130 32.05 -5.61 15.17
CA ARG A 130 33.30 -4.99 15.63
C ARG A 130 33.68 -5.57 16.98
#